data_AF-A0A1S4BHR8-F1
#
_entry.id   AF-A0A1S4BHR8-F1
#
_cell.length_a   1.000
_cell.length_b   1.000
_cell.length_c   1.000
_cell.angle_alpha   90.00
_cell.angle_beta   90.00
_cell.angle_gamma   90.00
#
_symmetry.space_group_name_H-M   'P 1'
#
loop_
_entity.id
_entity.type
_entity.pdbx_description
1 polymer ?
#
loop_
_entity_poly.entity_id
_entity_poly.type
_entity_poly.pdbx_seq_one_letter_code
_entity_poly.pdbx_strand_id
1 'polypeptide(L)'
;MQPLRPRRPDDLWEFIEEHPFHARVVARLQATSFYTIFELGRMQLDLSLITALVERWRPKTHTFLLPTGEATITLEDVQVLYGLRVDGWAVALPQYIRSMTRTQFLDMMMHFTSYSPQGDAVGSRVALSAIRDHMAFLHPDITGETEDLHIERYTRLALLLLFGCVLFPNTSGSKVSMRFLHHLQELDGLPQYSWGVAVLAYLYRSMCWASMGPAVDIC
;
A
#
# COMPACT_ATOMS: atom_id res chain seq x y z
N MET A 1 19.01 -22.28 -3.74
CA MET A 1 17.95 -21.33 -4.13
C MET A 1 18.57 -19.93 -4.05
N GLN A 2 18.33 -19.04 -5.02
CA GLN A 2 18.78 -17.64 -4.89
C GLN A 2 17.95 -16.96 -3.80
N PRO A 3 18.53 -16.09 -2.93
CA PRO A 3 17.76 -15.44 -1.88
C PRO A 3 16.64 -14.59 -2.48
N LEU A 4 15.47 -14.59 -1.83
CA LEU A 4 14.41 -13.66 -2.21
C LEU A 4 14.89 -12.22 -2.06
N ARG A 5 14.47 -11.36 -2.97
CA ARG A 5 14.65 -9.91 -2.88
C ARG A 5 13.30 -9.26 -2.58
N PRO A 6 12.74 -9.43 -1.37
CA PRO A 6 11.50 -8.74 -1.02
C PRO A 6 11.78 -7.24 -1.01
N ARG A 7 10.76 -6.47 -1.40
CA ARG A 7 10.89 -5.03 -1.48
C ARG A 7 11.12 -4.45 -0.10
N ARG A 8 12.04 -3.49 -0.02
CA ARG A 8 12.15 -2.62 1.14
C ARG A 8 11.38 -1.33 0.85
N PRO A 9 10.40 -0.95 1.68
CA PRO A 9 9.77 0.36 1.63
C PRO A 9 10.70 1.48 2.15
N ASP A 10 12.03 1.29 2.10
CA ASP A 10 13.02 2.21 2.66
C ASP A 10 12.86 3.62 2.06
N ASP A 11 12.74 3.75 0.73
CA ASP A 11 12.46 5.03 0.07
C ASP A 11 11.20 5.75 0.58
N LEU A 12 10.17 5.00 1.02
CA LEU A 12 8.97 5.61 1.60
C LEU A 12 9.31 6.17 2.97
N TRP A 13 9.94 5.38 3.83
CA TRP A 13 10.21 5.79 5.20
C TRP A 13 11.25 6.90 5.27
N GLU A 14 12.31 6.84 4.46
CA GLU A 14 13.28 7.93 4.31
C GLU A 14 12.59 9.23 3.85
N PHE A 15 11.68 9.14 2.86
CA PHE A 15 10.90 10.30 2.43
C PHE A 15 10.03 10.89 3.55
N ILE A 16 9.35 10.06 4.34
CA ILE A 16 8.50 10.51 5.45
C ILE A 16 9.33 11.09 6.61
N GLU A 17 10.52 10.54 6.87
CA GLU A 17 11.47 11.10 7.84
C GLU A 17 11.96 12.49 7.43
N GLU A 18 12.24 12.69 6.14
CA GLU A 18 12.64 14.00 5.59
C GLU A 18 11.47 15.00 5.47
N HIS A 19 10.22 14.49 5.34
CA HIS A 19 9.01 15.29 5.12
C HIS A 19 7.91 14.92 6.13
N PRO A 20 8.10 15.22 7.43
CA PRO A 20 7.16 14.82 8.48
C PRO A 20 5.79 15.46 8.26
N PHE A 21 4.73 14.65 8.40
CA PHE A 21 3.38 15.14 8.15
C PHE A 21 2.98 16.28 9.09
N HIS A 22 2.43 17.36 8.52
CA HIS A 22 1.78 18.41 9.28
C HIS A 22 0.60 17.84 10.10
N ALA A 23 0.33 18.39 11.28
CA ALA A 23 -0.68 17.89 12.22
C ALA A 23 -2.08 17.69 11.61
N ARG A 24 -2.45 18.53 10.64
CA ARG A 24 -3.73 18.39 9.91
C ARG A 24 -3.76 17.17 8.99
N VAL A 25 -2.65 16.83 8.34
CA VAL A 25 -2.52 15.61 7.55
C VAL A 25 -2.55 14.39 8.47
N VAL A 26 -1.87 14.45 9.62
CA VAL A 26 -1.93 13.40 10.65
C VAL A 26 -3.37 13.14 11.11
N ALA A 27 -4.09 14.19 11.50
CA ALA A 27 -5.49 14.08 11.92
C ALA A 27 -6.37 13.46 10.81
N ARG A 28 -6.13 13.84 9.55
CA ARG A 28 -6.86 13.25 8.42
C ARG A 28 -6.49 11.78 8.21
N LEU A 29 -5.23 11.40 8.29
CA LEU A 29 -4.79 10.01 8.19
C LEU A 29 -5.36 9.15 9.33
N GLN A 30 -5.44 9.67 10.55
CA GLN A 30 -6.05 8.98 11.70
C GLN A 30 -7.52 8.65 11.43
N ALA A 31 -8.28 9.58 10.85
CA ALA A 31 -9.67 9.36 10.46
C ALA A 31 -9.84 8.23 9.43
N THR A 32 -8.79 7.88 8.66
CA THR A 32 -8.83 6.78 7.68
C THR A 32 -8.46 5.41 8.25
N SER A 33 -8.04 5.33 9.52
CA SER A 33 -7.52 4.10 10.18
C SER A 33 -6.20 3.55 9.61
N PHE A 34 -5.47 4.33 8.80
CA PHE A 34 -4.17 3.92 8.24
C PHE A 34 -2.97 4.58 8.93
N TYR A 35 -3.19 5.58 9.79
CA TYR A 35 -2.10 6.31 10.44
C TYR A 35 -1.18 5.42 11.28
N THR A 36 -1.74 4.41 11.96
CA THR A 36 -0.98 3.44 12.75
C THR A 36 0.17 2.81 11.95
N ILE A 37 -0.02 2.57 10.65
CA ILE A 37 1.02 1.97 9.81
C ILE A 37 2.16 2.95 9.53
N PHE A 38 1.87 4.25 9.46
CA PHE A 38 2.90 5.28 9.39
C PHE A 38 3.65 5.40 10.72
N GLU A 39 2.98 5.24 11.87
CA GLU A 39 3.61 5.25 13.19
C GLU A 39 4.52 4.04 13.43
N LEU A 40 4.15 2.86 12.93
CA LEU A 40 5.03 1.68 12.96
C LEU A 40 6.34 1.92 12.20
N GLY A 41 6.26 2.69 11.11
CA GLY A 41 7.42 3.10 10.32
C GLY A 41 8.25 1.94 9.77
N ARG A 42 9.57 2.12 9.77
CA ARG A 42 10.51 1.18 9.19
C ARG A 42 10.67 -0.07 10.07
N MET A 43 10.18 -1.21 9.58
CA MET A 43 10.42 -2.51 10.20
C MET A 43 11.75 -3.11 9.74
N GLN A 44 12.52 -3.67 10.68
CA GLN A 44 13.70 -4.46 10.34
C GLN A 44 13.27 -5.82 9.78
N LEU A 45 13.66 -6.10 8.54
CA LEU A 45 13.31 -7.35 7.85
C LEU A 45 14.51 -8.29 7.78
N ASP A 46 14.38 -9.46 8.40
CA ASP A 46 15.31 -10.57 8.20
C ASP A 46 14.94 -11.34 6.92
N LEU A 47 15.69 -11.07 5.86
CA LEU A 47 15.47 -11.66 4.53
C LEU A 47 15.69 -13.18 4.53
N SER A 48 16.62 -13.67 5.36
CA SER A 48 16.90 -15.09 5.48
C SER A 48 15.73 -15.80 6.16
N LEU A 49 15.15 -15.20 7.20
CA LEU A 49 13.95 -15.71 7.85
C LEU A 49 12.74 -15.70 6.90
N ILE A 50 12.50 -14.58 6.19
CA ILE A 50 11.39 -14.49 5.24
C ILE A 50 11.52 -15.54 4.13
N THR A 51 12.73 -15.71 3.58
CA THR A 51 13.00 -16.74 2.57
C THR A 51 12.72 -18.13 3.12
N ALA A 52 13.20 -18.43 4.34
CA ALA A 52 12.98 -19.71 4.99
C ALA A 52 11.49 -20.00 5.26
N LEU A 53 10.69 -18.97 5.58
CA LEU A 53 9.24 -19.10 5.75
C LEU A 53 8.54 -19.34 4.42
N VAL A 54 8.90 -18.61 3.37
CA VAL A 54 8.34 -18.79 2.02
C VAL A 54 8.61 -20.20 1.48
N GLU A 55 9.83 -20.73 1.68
CA GLU A 55 10.17 -22.11 1.29
C GLU A 55 9.32 -23.17 2.01
N ARG A 56 8.80 -22.84 3.20
CA ARG A 56 7.95 -23.71 4.02
C ARG A 56 6.45 -23.46 3.80
N TRP A 57 6.09 -22.52 2.94
CA TRP A 57 4.69 -22.21 2.65
C TRP A 57 4.01 -23.34 1.88
N ARG A 58 2.77 -23.67 2.26
CA ARG A 58 1.90 -24.63 1.59
C ARG A 58 0.71 -23.92 0.94
N PRO A 59 0.72 -23.73 -0.39
CA PRO A 59 -0.35 -23.03 -1.10
C PRO A 59 -1.74 -23.62 -0.91
N LYS A 60 -1.84 -24.94 -0.72
CA LYS A 60 -3.14 -25.63 -0.60
C LYS A 60 -3.89 -25.27 0.68
N THR A 61 -3.16 -25.02 1.77
CA THR A 61 -3.72 -24.79 3.11
C THR A 61 -3.47 -23.38 3.63
N HIS A 62 -2.65 -22.57 2.93
CA HIS A 62 -2.19 -21.26 3.38
C HIS A 62 -1.54 -21.31 4.78
N THR A 63 -0.61 -22.25 4.96
CA THR A 63 0.11 -22.50 6.21
C THR A 63 1.61 -22.60 5.95
N PHE A 64 2.42 -22.27 6.96
CA PHE A 64 3.84 -22.59 7.05
C PHE A 64 4.01 -23.95 7.71
N LEU A 65 4.85 -24.82 7.13
CA LEU A 65 5.30 -26.05 7.78
C LEU A 65 6.59 -25.82 8.55
N LEU A 66 6.47 -25.65 9.86
CA LEU A 66 7.59 -25.48 10.78
C LEU A 66 7.97 -26.83 11.41
N PRO A 67 9.20 -26.97 11.95
CA PRO A 67 9.59 -28.20 12.65
C PRO A 67 8.68 -28.57 13.83
N THR A 68 8.02 -27.57 14.42
CA THR A 68 7.13 -27.71 15.59
C THR A 68 5.66 -27.91 15.22
N GLY A 69 5.28 -27.80 13.94
CA GLY A 69 3.89 -27.91 13.49
C GLY A 69 3.54 -26.94 12.36
N GLU A 70 2.25 -26.75 12.13
CA GLU A 70 1.73 -25.80 11.15
C GLU A 70 1.49 -24.43 11.81
N ALA A 71 1.76 -23.35 11.09
CA ALA A 71 1.46 -21.98 11.52
C ALA A 71 0.81 -21.19 10.38
N THR A 72 -0.14 -20.31 10.69
CA THR A 72 -0.86 -19.51 9.70
C THR A 72 -0.96 -18.07 10.18
N ILE A 73 -0.81 -17.11 9.26
CA ILE A 73 -1.07 -15.70 9.53
C ILE A 73 -2.58 -15.49 9.48
N THR A 74 -3.17 -15.05 10.56
CA THR A 74 -4.63 -14.89 10.68
C THR A 74 -5.05 -13.44 10.52
N LEU A 75 -6.37 -13.20 10.52
CA LEU A 75 -6.91 -11.85 10.57
C LEU A 75 -6.57 -11.14 11.89
N GLU A 76 -6.49 -11.88 13.00
CA GLU A 76 -6.09 -11.33 14.30
C GLU A 76 -4.66 -10.78 14.23
N ASP A 77 -3.73 -11.51 13.61
CA ASP A 77 -2.35 -11.03 13.42
C ASP A 77 -2.32 -9.71 12.62
N VAL A 78 -3.12 -9.61 11.55
CA VAL A 78 -3.20 -8.37 10.73
C VAL A 78 -3.82 -7.22 11.52
N GLN A 79 -4.85 -7.50 12.31
CA GLN A 79 -5.50 -6.49 13.14
C GLN A 79 -4.56 -5.98 14.24
N VAL A 80 -3.83 -6.87 14.90
CA VAL A 80 -2.88 -6.52 15.96
C VAL A 80 -1.66 -5.79 15.41
N LEU A 81 -1.09 -6.26 14.29
CA LEU A 81 0.12 -5.68 13.72
C LEU A 81 -0.13 -4.34 13.04
N TYR A 82 -1.20 -4.20 12.26
CA TYR A 82 -1.44 -2.99 11.46
C TYR A 82 -2.61 -2.13 11.95
N GLY A 83 -3.40 -2.58 12.92
CA GLY A 83 -4.61 -1.88 13.34
C GLY A 83 -5.72 -1.88 12.28
N LEU A 84 -5.58 -2.70 11.22
CA LEU A 84 -6.53 -2.73 10.11
C LEU A 84 -7.80 -3.46 10.49
N ARG A 85 -8.92 -2.92 10.01
CA ARG A 85 -10.24 -3.53 10.19
C ARG A 85 -10.36 -4.83 9.39
N VAL A 86 -10.88 -5.88 10.03
CA VAL A 86 -11.06 -7.23 9.46
C VAL A 86 -12.52 -7.62 9.20
N ASP A 87 -13.45 -6.76 9.61
CA ASP A 87 -14.87 -6.81 9.34
C ASP A 87 -15.30 -5.62 8.46
N GLY A 88 -16.52 -5.66 7.91
CA GLY A 88 -17.08 -4.59 7.08
C GLY A 88 -17.12 -4.94 5.59
N TRP A 89 -17.16 -3.91 4.75
CA TRP A 89 -17.38 -4.08 3.31
C TRP A 89 -16.17 -4.67 2.61
N ALA A 90 -16.42 -5.53 1.62
CA ALA A 90 -15.36 -6.10 0.81
C ALA A 90 -14.65 -5.00 0.00
N VAL A 91 -13.31 -5.02 0.01
CA VAL A 91 -12.49 -4.18 -0.87
C VAL A 91 -12.53 -4.78 -2.27
N ALA A 92 -13.49 -4.33 -3.07
CA ALA A 92 -13.69 -4.80 -4.43
C ALA A 92 -13.78 -3.62 -5.40
N LEU A 93 -13.13 -3.77 -6.56
CA LEU A 93 -13.22 -2.80 -7.64
C LEU A 93 -14.45 -3.08 -8.51
N PRO A 94 -15.34 -2.08 -8.71
CA PRO A 94 -16.46 -2.17 -9.64
C PRO A 94 -16.02 -2.47 -11.07
N GLN A 95 -16.94 -2.99 -11.89
CA GLN A 95 -16.64 -3.35 -13.28
C GLN A 95 -16.13 -2.15 -14.11
N TYR A 96 -16.68 -0.95 -13.90
CA TYR A 96 -16.28 0.23 -14.67
C TYR A 96 -14.80 0.61 -14.46
N ILE A 97 -14.25 0.40 -13.25
CA ILE A 97 -12.82 0.61 -12.96
C ILE A 97 -11.94 -0.36 -13.77
N ARG A 98 -12.45 -1.55 -14.09
CA ARG A 98 -11.70 -2.54 -14.88
C ARG A 98 -11.64 -2.17 -16.36
N SER A 99 -12.65 -1.48 -16.87
CA SER A 99 -12.75 -1.01 -18.26
C SER A 99 -12.21 0.39 -18.50
N MET A 100 -11.78 1.12 -17.45
CA MET A 100 -11.26 2.47 -17.59
C MET A 100 -9.98 2.52 -18.43
N THR A 101 -9.89 3.55 -19.29
CA THR A 101 -8.72 3.84 -20.12
C THR A 101 -7.62 4.52 -19.30
N ARG A 102 -6.39 4.55 -19.83
CA ARG A 102 -5.28 5.30 -19.23
C ARG A 102 -5.66 6.76 -18.98
N THR A 103 -6.25 7.43 -19.98
CA THR A 103 -6.66 8.83 -19.86
C THR A 103 -7.63 9.05 -18.70
N GLN A 104 -8.64 8.17 -18.56
CA GLN A 104 -9.58 8.27 -17.43
C GLN A 104 -8.91 8.11 -16.06
N PHE A 105 -7.87 7.27 -15.95
CA PHE A 105 -7.08 7.19 -14.72
C PHE A 105 -6.24 8.45 -14.47
N LEU A 106 -5.72 9.08 -15.52
CA LEU A 106 -4.99 10.34 -15.41
C LEU A 106 -5.91 11.48 -14.98
N ASP A 107 -7.12 11.54 -15.54
CA ASP A 107 -8.14 12.51 -15.16
C ASP A 107 -8.55 12.33 -13.70
N MET A 108 -8.73 11.08 -13.25
CA MET A 108 -9.04 10.76 -11.86
C MET A 108 -7.91 11.15 -10.89
N MET A 109 -6.65 10.91 -11.27
CA MET A 109 -5.47 11.38 -10.55
C MET A 109 -5.46 12.91 -10.41
N MET A 110 -5.60 13.61 -11.53
CA MET A 110 -5.63 15.08 -11.55
C MET A 110 -6.76 15.61 -10.67
N HIS A 111 -7.95 15.02 -10.77
CA HIS A 111 -9.13 15.46 -10.03
C HIS A 111 -8.95 15.32 -8.51
N PHE A 112 -8.49 14.16 -8.04
CA PHE A 112 -8.44 13.85 -6.61
C PHE A 112 -7.14 14.26 -5.91
N THR A 113 -6.05 14.46 -6.63
CA THR A 113 -4.75 14.78 -6.03
C THR A 113 -4.07 16.02 -6.62
N SER A 114 -4.68 16.66 -7.63
CA SER A 114 -4.05 17.76 -8.40
C SER A 114 -2.74 17.39 -9.09
N TYR A 115 -2.44 16.09 -9.21
CA TYR A 115 -1.23 15.60 -9.85
C TYR A 115 -1.56 14.99 -11.21
N SER A 116 -0.85 15.43 -12.25
CA SER A 116 -0.93 14.87 -13.59
C SER A 116 0.40 14.19 -13.95
N PRO A 117 0.48 12.85 -13.97
CA PRO A 117 1.72 12.13 -14.26
C PRO A 117 2.03 12.15 -15.76
N GLN A 118 2.73 13.19 -16.21
CA GLN A 118 3.08 13.48 -17.62
C GLN A 118 4.25 12.61 -18.14
N GLY A 119 4.11 11.29 -18.04
CA GLY A 119 5.12 10.31 -18.46
C GLY A 119 5.36 9.21 -17.42
N ASP A 120 5.07 9.51 -16.17
CA ASP A 120 5.30 8.61 -15.02
C ASP A 120 4.27 7.49 -14.92
N ALA A 121 3.20 7.57 -15.71
CA ALA A 121 2.12 6.58 -15.74
C ALA A 121 2.25 5.61 -16.91
N VAL A 122 2.08 4.31 -16.64
CA VAL A 122 1.98 3.25 -17.66
C VAL A 122 0.71 2.46 -17.42
N GLY A 123 -0.25 2.56 -18.35
CA GLY A 123 -1.58 1.99 -18.20
C GLY A 123 -2.32 2.57 -17.01
N SER A 124 -2.70 1.72 -16.05
CA SER A 124 -3.40 2.10 -14.80
C SER A 124 -2.45 2.23 -13.60
N ARG A 125 -1.16 2.42 -13.85
CA ARG A 125 -0.13 2.51 -12.81
C ARG A 125 0.66 3.81 -12.95
N VAL A 126 1.09 4.38 -11.83
CA VAL A 126 1.90 5.61 -11.74
C VAL A 126 3.15 5.37 -10.91
N ALA A 127 4.26 6.01 -11.26
CA ALA A 127 5.52 5.87 -10.54
C ALA A 127 5.41 6.39 -9.11
N LEU A 128 5.97 5.63 -8.17
CA LEU A 128 6.02 5.99 -6.76
C LEU A 128 6.97 7.15 -6.51
N SER A 129 8.11 7.19 -7.21
CA SER A 129 9.03 8.33 -7.18
C SER A 129 8.32 9.62 -7.57
N ALA A 130 7.54 9.60 -8.65
CA ALA A 130 6.85 10.79 -9.12
C ALA A 130 5.74 11.26 -8.17
N ILE A 131 5.10 10.35 -7.42
CA ILE A 131 4.21 10.73 -6.31
C ILE A 131 5.01 11.41 -5.19
N ARG A 132 6.17 10.86 -4.80
CA ARG A 132 7.02 11.48 -3.78
C ARG A 132 7.52 12.85 -4.21
N ASP A 133 7.98 13.00 -5.44
CA ASP A 133 8.47 14.28 -5.99
C ASP A 133 7.36 15.34 -5.96
N HIS A 134 6.13 14.96 -6.34
CA HIS A 134 4.99 15.86 -6.27
C HIS A 134 4.60 16.20 -4.81
N MET A 135 4.64 15.23 -3.91
CA MET A 135 4.41 15.48 -2.48
C MET A 135 5.49 16.39 -1.88
N ALA A 136 6.77 16.22 -2.26
CA ALA A 136 7.87 17.07 -1.83
C ALA A 136 7.66 18.52 -2.30
N PHE A 137 7.19 18.70 -3.54
CA PHE A 137 6.82 20.01 -4.07
C PHE A 137 5.69 20.68 -3.27
N LEU A 138 4.65 19.92 -2.89
CA LEU A 138 3.51 20.45 -2.11
C LEU A 138 3.83 20.64 -0.63
N HIS A 139 4.83 19.94 -0.10
CA HIS A 139 5.07 19.84 1.34
C HIS A 139 5.28 21.19 2.05
N PRO A 140 6.07 22.14 1.51
CA PRO A 140 6.27 23.45 2.13
C PRO A 140 4.99 24.29 2.24
N ASP A 141 4.00 24.04 1.39
CA ASP A 141 2.76 24.81 1.32
C ASP A 141 1.68 24.27 2.28
N ILE A 142 1.93 23.15 2.96
CA ILE A 142 1.02 22.60 3.97
C ILE A 142 1.24 23.29 5.31
N THR A 143 0.29 24.14 5.69
CA THR A 143 0.31 24.95 6.91
C THR A 143 -0.98 24.76 7.72
N GLY A 144 -1.08 25.46 8.85
CA GLY A 144 -2.29 25.53 9.66
C GLY A 144 -3.50 26.11 8.91
N GLU A 145 -3.28 26.95 7.91
CA GLU A 145 -4.32 27.69 7.17
C GLU A 145 -4.70 27.04 5.83
N THR A 146 -3.99 25.99 5.41
CA THR A 146 -4.24 25.28 4.15
C THR A 146 -5.67 24.77 4.06
N GLU A 147 -6.36 24.96 2.93
CA GLU A 147 -7.75 24.48 2.79
C GLU A 147 -7.86 22.95 2.96
N ASP A 148 -8.96 22.47 3.52
CA ASP A 148 -9.19 21.04 3.76
C ASP A 148 -9.01 20.20 2.48
N LEU A 149 -9.44 20.73 1.34
CA LEU A 149 -9.28 20.07 0.04
C LEU A 149 -7.81 19.74 -0.27
N HIS A 150 -6.88 20.63 0.06
CA HIS A 150 -5.44 20.39 -0.15
C HIS A 150 -4.90 19.35 0.83
N ILE A 151 -5.38 19.36 2.09
CA ILE A 151 -5.05 18.31 3.07
C ILE A 151 -5.54 16.95 2.57
N GLU A 152 -6.74 16.86 2.02
CA GLU A 152 -7.24 15.59 1.49
C GLU A 152 -6.45 15.12 0.25
N ARG A 153 -6.10 16.02 -0.67
CA ARG A 153 -5.25 15.70 -1.84
C ARG A 153 -3.91 15.11 -1.41
N TYR A 154 -3.27 15.75 -0.43
CA TYR A 154 -2.01 15.28 0.14
C TYR A 154 -2.19 13.93 0.85
N THR A 155 -3.28 13.77 1.60
CA THR A 155 -3.64 12.50 2.27
C THR A 155 -3.82 11.35 1.27
N ARG A 156 -4.49 11.60 0.13
CA ARG A 156 -4.68 10.59 -0.93
C ARG A 156 -3.33 10.16 -1.53
N LEU A 157 -2.39 11.09 -1.73
CA LEU A 157 -1.04 10.76 -2.20
C LEU A 157 -0.28 9.91 -1.18
N ALA A 158 -0.33 10.28 0.11
CA ALA A 158 0.27 9.49 1.19
C ALA A 158 -0.30 8.06 1.25
N LEU A 159 -1.62 7.91 1.15
CA LEU A 159 -2.28 6.59 1.13
C LEU A 159 -1.95 5.80 -0.14
N LEU A 160 -1.82 6.44 -1.30
CA LEU A 160 -1.33 5.77 -2.51
C LEU A 160 0.09 5.23 -2.33
N LEU A 161 0.99 6.00 -1.71
CA LEU A 161 2.33 5.50 -1.38
C LEU A 161 2.24 4.32 -0.41
N LEU A 162 1.46 4.42 0.68
CA LEU A 162 1.28 3.34 1.64
C LEU A 162 0.75 2.06 0.98
N PHE A 163 -0.27 2.19 0.12
CA PHE A 163 -0.87 1.05 -0.58
C PHE A 163 0.12 0.43 -1.56
N GLY A 164 0.89 1.25 -2.27
CA GLY A 164 1.85 0.78 -3.25
C GLY A 164 3.15 0.25 -2.68
N CYS A 165 3.53 0.65 -1.47
CA CYS A 165 4.81 0.30 -0.83
C CYS A 165 4.68 -0.78 0.25
N VAL A 166 3.58 -0.78 1.01
CA VAL A 166 3.43 -1.60 2.22
C VAL A 166 2.31 -2.62 2.07
N LEU A 167 1.11 -2.20 1.69
CA LEU A 167 -0.07 -3.09 1.74
C LEU A 167 -0.19 -4.00 0.51
N PHE A 168 0.09 -3.45 -0.68
CA PHE A 168 -0.07 -4.13 -1.97
C PHE A 168 1.15 -3.90 -2.89
N PRO A 169 2.38 -4.18 -2.40
CA PRO A 169 3.58 -3.99 -3.21
C PRO A 169 3.53 -4.86 -4.47
N ASN A 170 4.00 -4.38 -5.63
CA ASN A 170 4.01 -5.17 -6.87
C ASN A 170 5.44 -5.48 -7.37
N THR A 171 5.53 -6.44 -8.29
CA THR A 171 6.80 -6.96 -8.83
C THR A 171 7.61 -5.96 -9.65
N SER A 172 7.02 -4.84 -10.10
CA SER A 172 7.76 -3.80 -10.83
C SER A 172 8.53 -2.84 -9.92
N GLY A 173 8.31 -2.92 -8.61
CA GLY A 173 9.00 -2.16 -7.55
C GLY A 173 8.78 -0.64 -7.53
N SER A 174 8.38 -0.06 -8.65
CA SER A 174 8.48 1.39 -8.91
C SER A 174 7.14 2.08 -9.11
N LYS A 175 6.02 1.34 -9.14
CA LYS A 175 4.70 1.89 -9.52
C LYS A 175 3.59 1.41 -8.60
N VAL A 176 2.57 2.24 -8.37
CA VAL A 176 1.32 1.89 -7.69
C VAL A 176 0.15 1.89 -8.68
N SER A 177 -0.89 1.10 -8.43
CA SER A 177 -2.10 1.13 -9.26
C SER A 177 -2.98 2.33 -8.89
N MET A 178 -3.31 3.15 -9.88
CA MET A 178 -4.29 4.24 -9.75
C MET A 178 -5.72 3.73 -9.47
N ARG A 179 -5.97 2.42 -9.56
CA ARG A 179 -7.28 1.83 -9.22
C ARG A 179 -7.66 2.00 -7.75
N PHE A 180 -6.68 2.18 -6.86
CA PHE A 180 -6.94 2.46 -5.46
C PHE A 180 -7.66 3.80 -5.25
N LEU A 181 -7.55 4.74 -6.19
CA LEU A 181 -8.30 6.00 -6.15
C LEU A 181 -9.81 5.80 -6.08
N HIS A 182 -10.33 4.67 -6.57
CA HIS A 182 -11.75 4.34 -6.39
C HIS A 182 -12.17 4.33 -4.93
N HIS A 183 -11.34 3.80 -4.03
CA HIS A 183 -11.64 3.82 -2.60
C HIS A 183 -11.18 5.12 -1.95
N LEU A 184 -10.08 5.72 -2.43
CA LEU A 184 -9.52 6.96 -1.85
C LEU A 184 -10.31 8.22 -2.22
N GLN A 185 -11.28 8.16 -3.16
CA GLN A 185 -12.15 9.29 -3.45
C GLN A 185 -12.96 9.72 -2.20
N GLU A 186 -13.43 8.74 -1.41
CA GLU A 186 -14.23 8.93 -0.20
C GLU A 186 -13.42 8.48 1.02
N LEU A 187 -12.57 9.37 1.53
CA LEU A 187 -11.66 9.06 2.64
C LEU A 187 -12.40 8.63 3.91
N ASP A 188 -13.57 9.22 4.20
CA ASP A 188 -14.40 8.85 5.36
C ASP A 188 -15.08 7.49 5.23
N GLY A 189 -15.15 6.94 4.01
CA GLY A 189 -15.61 5.58 3.76
C GLY A 189 -14.57 4.51 4.11
N LEU A 190 -13.28 4.86 4.13
CA LEU A 190 -12.18 3.90 4.28
C LEU A 190 -12.28 3.01 5.54
N PRO A 191 -12.65 3.52 6.73
CA PRO A 191 -12.78 2.71 7.95
C PRO A 191 -13.92 1.68 7.93
N GLN A 192 -14.80 1.73 6.91
CA GLN A 192 -15.94 0.82 6.78
C GLN A 192 -15.59 -0.44 5.97
N TYR A 193 -14.43 -0.44 5.31
CA TYR A 193 -13.95 -1.57 4.53
C TYR A 193 -13.06 -2.50 5.35
N SER A 194 -13.13 -3.77 5.02
CA SER A 194 -12.34 -4.83 5.62
C SER A 194 -10.93 -4.90 4.99
N TRP A 195 -10.13 -3.84 5.18
CA TRP A 195 -8.77 -3.74 4.64
C TRP A 195 -7.83 -4.84 5.13
N GLY A 196 -7.99 -5.32 6.37
CA GLY A 196 -7.20 -6.42 6.91
C GLY A 196 -7.40 -7.72 6.14
N VAL A 197 -8.65 -8.04 5.75
CA VAL A 197 -8.93 -9.19 4.87
C VAL A 197 -8.30 -9.02 3.49
N ALA A 198 -8.36 -7.80 2.93
CA ALA A 198 -7.77 -7.52 1.62
C ALA A 198 -6.24 -7.70 1.64
N VAL A 199 -5.57 -7.20 2.69
CA VAL A 199 -4.13 -7.34 2.90
C VAL A 199 -3.75 -8.80 3.12
N LEU A 200 -4.49 -9.54 3.95
CA LEU A 200 -4.21 -10.96 4.19
C LEU A 200 -4.38 -11.80 2.91
N ALA A 201 -5.46 -11.57 2.15
CA ALA A 201 -5.68 -12.25 0.88
C ALA A 201 -4.58 -11.93 -0.14
N TYR A 202 -4.11 -10.68 -0.15
CA TYR A 202 -2.97 -10.28 -0.97
C TYR A 202 -1.68 -11.01 -0.56
N LEU A 203 -1.38 -11.03 0.74
CA LEU A 203 -0.21 -11.69 1.31
C LEU A 203 -0.19 -13.19 0.99
N TYR A 204 -1.30 -13.89 1.19
CA TYR A 204 -1.43 -15.31 0.84
C TYR A 204 -1.17 -15.55 -0.64
N ARG A 205 -1.75 -14.74 -1.52
CA ARG A 205 -1.52 -14.85 -2.96
C ARG A 205 -0.04 -14.66 -3.31
N SER A 206 0.61 -13.66 -2.72
CA SER A 206 2.02 -13.37 -2.93
C SER A 206 2.91 -14.52 -2.46
N MET A 207 2.64 -15.11 -1.28
CA MET A 207 3.38 -16.26 -0.78
C MET A 207 3.14 -17.53 -1.61
N CYS A 208 1.91 -17.75 -2.09
CA CYS A 208 1.62 -18.85 -3.02
C CYS A 208 2.48 -18.73 -4.28
N TRP A 209 2.51 -17.55 -4.91
CA TRP A 209 3.36 -17.30 -6.07
C TRP A 209 4.85 -17.48 -5.77
N ALA A 210 5.31 -16.96 -4.63
CA ALA A 210 6.69 -17.08 -4.19
C ALA A 210 7.13 -18.54 -4.02
N SER A 211 6.28 -19.37 -3.43
CA SER A 211 6.56 -20.78 -3.12
C SER A 211 6.59 -21.73 -4.33
N MET A 212 6.04 -21.32 -5.48
CA MET A 212 5.94 -22.18 -6.68
C MET A 212 7.17 -22.08 -7.62
N GLY A 213 8.02 -21.05 -7.49
CA GLY A 213 9.36 -20.89 -8.14
C GLY A 213 9.41 -20.68 -9.67
N PRO A 214 10.56 -20.24 -10.27
CA PRO A 214 11.64 -19.39 -9.75
C PRO A 214 11.38 -17.92 -10.14
N ALA A 215 10.87 -17.07 -9.25
CA ALA A 215 10.62 -15.66 -9.56
C ALA A 215 11.74 -14.78 -8.98
N VAL A 216 12.47 -14.11 -9.88
CA VAL A 216 13.65 -13.28 -9.62
C VAL A 216 13.34 -12.00 -8.81
N ASP A 217 12.07 -11.61 -8.67
CA ASP A 217 11.68 -10.48 -7.84
C ASP A 217 10.33 -10.78 -7.16
N ILE A 218 10.29 -10.65 -5.84
CA ILE A 218 9.08 -10.80 -5.02
C ILE A 218 8.79 -9.46 -4.37
N CYS A 219 7.50 -9.12 -4.34
CA CYS A 219 6.97 -7.85 -3.84
C CYS A 219 7.42 -7.51 -2.41
#